data_AF-A0AA34XNF0-F1
#
_entry.id   AF-A0AA34XNF0-F1
#
_cell.length_a   1.000
_cell.length_b   1.000
_cell.length_c   1.000
_cell.angle_alpha   90.00
_cell.angle_beta   90.00
_cell.angle_gamma   90.00
#
_symmetry.space_group_name_H-M   'P 1'
#
loop_
_entity.id
_entity.type
_entity.pdbx_description
1 polymer ?
#
loop_
_entity_poly.entity_id
_entity_poly.type
_entity_poly.pdbx_seq_one_letter_code
_entity_poly.pdbx_strand_id
1 'polypeptide(L)'
;MKLHHHKLLKLILANREASLEDLSKAIDVKHNDYKDYFPLACLVVSGYISCDLRNSSGKPYDEKLLASIFYSKVSGEEQVNNYHNSSGRKGYGSKLFTMTAKTQLYFDELRAKRVERMFTALISIIVGVSSALITLAIKSNI
;
A
#
# COMPACT_ATOMS: atom_id res chain seq x y z
N MET A 1 -10.79 -5.73 0.69
CA MET A 1 -10.11 -5.63 1.99
C MET A 1 -9.05 -4.54 1.89
N LYS A 2 -8.90 -3.68 2.91
CA LYS A 2 -7.77 -2.74 2.95
C LYS A 2 -6.51 -3.57 3.24
N LEU A 3 -5.48 -3.46 2.42
CA LEU A 3 -4.17 -4.04 2.74
C LEU A 3 -3.71 -3.52 4.10
N HIS A 4 -3.13 -4.40 4.92
CA HIS A 4 -2.58 -4.05 6.24
C HIS A 4 -1.48 -2.96 6.13
N HIS A 5 -0.95 -2.76 4.92
CA HIS A 5 0.12 -1.84 4.56
C HIS A 5 -0.37 -0.63 3.72
N HIS A 6 -1.68 -0.33 3.79
CA HIS A 6 -2.31 0.73 2.99
C HIS A 6 -1.71 2.13 3.22
N LYS A 7 -1.20 2.42 4.44
CA LYS A 7 -0.56 3.70 4.75
C LYS A 7 0.73 3.92 3.93
N LEU A 8 1.60 2.90 3.87
CA LEU A 8 2.84 2.93 3.09
C LEU A 8 2.55 3.11 1.60
N LEU A 9 1.58 2.35 1.09
CA LEU A 9 1.12 2.45 -0.30
C LEU A 9 0.58 3.84 -0.64
N LYS A 10 -0.16 4.47 0.27
CA LYS A 10 -0.74 5.80 0.06
C LYS A 10 0.36 6.88 -0.02
N LEU A 11 1.43 6.75 0.78
CA LEU A 11 2.57 7.67 0.73
C LEU A 11 3.29 7.60 -0.62
N ILE A 12 3.52 6.39 -1.13
CA ILE A 12 4.19 6.21 -2.43
C ILE A 12 3.30 6.66 -3.58
N LEU A 13 1.98 6.43 -3.49
CA LEU A 13 1.03 6.95 -4.48
C LEU A 13 1.06 8.49 -4.55
N ALA A 14 1.15 9.16 -3.41
CA ALA A 14 1.15 10.63 -3.36
C ALA A 14 2.44 11.21 -3.94
N ASN A 15 3.60 10.64 -3.59
CA ASN A 15 4.90 11.19 -3.94
C ASN A 15 5.48 10.62 -5.24
N ARG A 16 4.87 9.56 -5.80
CA ARG A 16 5.33 8.70 -6.92
C ARG A 16 6.65 7.98 -6.69
N GLU A 17 7.53 8.57 -5.90
CA GLU A 17 8.82 8.05 -5.45
C GLU A 17 8.96 8.30 -3.96
N ALA A 18 9.61 7.40 -3.23
CA ALA A 18 9.89 7.55 -1.81
C ALA A 18 11.27 7.01 -1.45
N SER A 19 11.90 7.64 -0.45
CA SER A 19 13.10 7.10 0.18
C SER A 19 12.75 6.07 1.26
N LEU A 20 13.74 5.28 1.69
CA LEU A 20 13.55 4.40 2.85
C LEU A 20 13.32 5.21 4.13
N GLU A 21 13.90 6.41 4.22
CA GLU A 21 13.68 7.34 5.32
C GLU A 21 12.22 7.83 5.41
N ASP A 22 11.59 8.15 4.28
CA ASP A 22 10.19 8.61 4.29
C ASP A 22 9.24 7.49 4.71
N LEU A 23 9.53 6.28 4.27
CA LEU A 23 8.71 5.11 4.56
C LEU A 23 8.93 4.58 5.98
N SER A 24 10.16 4.64 6.51
CA SER A 24 10.46 4.19 7.87
C SER A 24 9.67 4.99 8.92
N LYS A 25 9.47 6.30 8.70
CA LYS A 25 8.64 7.17 9.54
C LYS A 25 7.15 6.76 9.60
N ALA A 26 6.69 5.99 8.62
CA ALA A 26 5.31 5.52 8.51
C ALA A 26 5.13 4.03 8.90
N ILE A 27 6.23 3.35 9.24
CA ILE A 27 6.21 1.98 9.75
C ILE A 27 6.00 2.03 11.26
N ASP A 28 4.98 1.30 11.74
CA ASP A 28 4.73 1.14 13.17
C ASP A 28 5.78 0.18 13.76
N VAL A 29 6.68 0.69 14.60
CA VAL A 29 7.72 -0.11 15.27
C VAL A 29 7.06 -0.96 16.37
N LYS A 30 7.18 -2.29 16.28
CA LYS A 30 6.61 -3.23 17.28
C LYS A 30 7.66 -4.17 17.86
N HIS A 31 8.56 -4.64 17.02
CA HIS A 31 9.57 -5.64 17.38
C HIS A 31 10.95 -5.02 17.57
N ASN A 32 11.15 -3.78 17.10
CA ASN A 32 12.44 -3.08 17.07
C ASN A 32 13.53 -3.89 16.32
N ASP A 33 13.11 -4.66 15.32
CA ASP A 33 13.93 -5.58 14.54
C ASP A 33 13.44 -5.61 13.09
N TYR A 34 14.13 -6.35 12.21
CA TYR A 34 13.80 -6.47 10.77
C TYR A 34 12.35 -6.89 10.50
N LYS A 35 11.68 -7.51 11.47
CA LYS A 35 10.29 -7.92 11.36
C LYS A 35 9.33 -6.75 11.12
N ASP A 36 9.67 -5.56 11.60
CA ASP A 36 8.85 -4.37 11.39
C ASP A 36 8.83 -3.92 9.92
N TYR A 37 9.81 -4.38 9.12
CA TYR A 37 9.94 -4.06 7.70
C TYR A 37 9.34 -5.11 6.75
N PHE A 38 8.80 -6.23 7.27
CA PHE A 38 8.04 -7.19 6.47
C PHE A 38 6.89 -6.56 5.67
N PRO A 39 6.06 -5.68 6.25
CA PRO A 39 5.09 -4.87 5.51
C PRO A 39 5.59 -4.26 4.21
N LEU A 40 6.76 -3.62 4.27
CA LEU A 40 7.36 -2.94 3.12
C LEU A 40 7.94 -3.96 2.12
N ALA A 41 8.62 -4.99 2.62
CA ALA A 41 9.16 -6.05 1.79
C ALA A 41 8.07 -6.82 1.03
N CYS A 42 6.96 -7.13 1.69
CA CYS A 42 5.79 -7.79 1.10
C CYS A 42 5.23 -6.98 -0.07
N LEU A 43 5.14 -5.65 0.06
CA LEU A 43 4.65 -4.77 -1.00
C LEU A 43 5.58 -4.73 -2.22
N VAL A 44 6.89 -4.82 -2.00
CA VAL A 44 7.90 -4.90 -3.08
C VAL A 44 7.81 -6.24 -3.79
N VAL A 45 7.85 -7.35 -3.05
CA VAL A 45 7.78 -8.71 -3.60
C VAL A 45 6.45 -8.95 -4.33
N SER A 46 5.34 -8.43 -3.80
CA SER A 46 4.02 -8.49 -4.43
C SER A 46 3.88 -7.60 -5.67
N GLY A 47 4.90 -6.79 -5.99
CA GLY A 47 4.93 -5.90 -7.15
C GLY A 47 4.00 -4.69 -7.03
N TYR A 48 3.56 -4.32 -5.83
CA TYR A 48 2.88 -3.05 -5.63
C TYR A 48 3.87 -1.88 -5.66
N ILE A 49 5.08 -2.09 -5.13
CA ILE A 49 6.15 -1.08 -5.15
C ILE A 49 7.34 -1.62 -5.95
N SER A 50 7.93 -0.81 -6.81
CA SER A 50 9.21 -1.13 -7.43
C SER A 50 10.34 -0.69 -6.50
N CYS A 51 11.36 -1.54 -6.34
CA CYS A 51 12.57 -1.23 -5.60
C CYS A 51 13.79 -1.49 -6.48
N ASP A 52 14.79 -0.60 -6.39
CA ASP A 52 16.04 -0.73 -7.14
C ASP A 52 16.94 -1.86 -6.61
N LEU A 53 16.68 -2.34 -5.38
CA LEU A 53 17.39 -3.46 -4.79
C LEU A 53 16.96 -4.77 -5.43
N ARG A 54 17.83 -5.32 -6.28
CA ARG A 54 17.60 -6.57 -7.02
C ARG A 54 18.75 -7.54 -6.79
N ASN A 55 18.42 -8.83 -6.87
CA ASN A 55 19.40 -9.90 -6.90
C ASN A 55 20.15 -9.93 -8.24
N SER A 56 21.19 -10.77 -8.33
CA SER A 56 22.01 -10.92 -9.54
C SER A 56 21.22 -11.37 -10.77
N SER A 57 20.01 -11.92 -10.59
CA SER A 57 19.10 -12.31 -11.67
C SER A 57 18.12 -11.21 -12.05
N GLY A 58 18.25 -10.01 -11.49
CA GLY A 58 17.38 -8.85 -11.76
C GLY A 58 15.99 -8.94 -11.11
N LYS A 59 15.74 -9.94 -10.24
CA LYS A 59 14.49 -10.09 -9.49
C LYS A 59 14.60 -9.44 -8.10
N PRO A 60 13.48 -9.04 -7.47
CA PRO A 60 13.50 -8.65 -6.06
C PRO A 60 14.09 -9.77 -5.19
N TYR A 61 14.76 -9.39 -4.10
CA TYR A 61 15.16 -10.34 -3.06
C TYR A 61 13.94 -10.93 -2.37
N ASP A 62 14.12 -12.11 -1.75
CA ASP A 62 13.09 -12.72 -0.91
C ASP A 62 12.68 -11.78 0.22
N GLU A 63 11.41 -11.87 0.63
CA GLU A 63 10.80 -10.95 1.57
C GLU A 63 11.58 -10.81 2.89
N LYS A 64 12.04 -11.94 3.45
CA LYS A 64 12.83 -11.96 4.69
C LYS A 64 14.17 -11.25 4.53
N LEU A 65 14.86 -11.50 3.42
CA LEU A 65 16.16 -10.88 3.15
C LEU A 65 15.99 -9.39 2.88
N LEU A 66 14.96 -9.01 2.14
CA LEU A 66 14.65 -7.61 1.84
C LEU A 66 14.28 -6.83 3.10
N ALA A 67 13.52 -7.42 4.02
CA ALA A 67 13.24 -6.84 5.33
C ALA A 67 14.52 -6.63 6.16
N SER A 68 15.44 -7.61 6.17
CA SER A 68 16.75 -7.46 6.82
C SER A 68 17.61 -6.35 6.18
N ILE A 69 17.59 -6.22 4.85
CA ILE A 69 18.31 -5.15 4.13
C ILE A 69 17.73 -3.77 4.47
N PHE A 70 16.41 -3.63 4.55
CA PHE A 70 15.78 -2.37 4.91
C PHE A 70 16.13 -1.99 6.35
N TYR A 71 15.98 -2.93 7.28
CA TYR A 71 16.33 -2.69 8.68
C TYR A 71 17.80 -2.32 8.85
N SER A 72 18.73 -3.04 8.22
CA SER A 72 20.16 -2.74 8.31
C SER A 72 20.50 -1.34 7.78
N LYS A 73 19.81 -0.87 6.73
CA LYS A 73 19.97 0.48 6.19
C LYS A 73 19.40 1.56 7.10
N VAL A 74 18.35 1.26 7.87
CA VAL A 74 17.75 2.19 8.83
C VAL A 74 18.55 2.24 10.13
N SER A 75 18.83 1.09 10.73
CA SER A 75 19.59 0.98 11.98
C SER A 75 21.04 1.38 11.77
N GLY A 76 21.62 1.05 10.60
CA GLY A 76 23.04 1.18 10.32
C GLY A 76 23.86 -0.02 10.83
N GLU A 77 23.19 -1.09 11.28
CA GLU A 77 23.86 -2.31 11.73
C GLU A 77 24.60 -3.01 10.57
N GLU A 78 25.81 -3.49 10.88
CA GLU A 78 26.67 -4.20 9.92
C GLU A 78 26.19 -5.62 9.63
N GLN A 79 25.47 -6.26 10.56
CA GLN A 79 24.94 -7.60 10.38
C GLN A 79 23.53 -7.69 10.92
N VAL A 80 22.59 -8.03 10.03
CA VAL A 80 21.19 -8.28 10.37
C VAL A 80 20.82 -9.65 9.82
N ASN A 81 20.59 -10.62 10.72
CA ASN A 81 20.34 -12.02 10.34
C ASN A 81 21.53 -12.55 9.49
N ASN A 82 21.27 -13.05 8.27
CA ASN A 82 22.30 -13.54 7.35
C ASN A 82 22.81 -12.46 6.37
N TYR A 83 22.35 -11.22 6.49
CA TYR A 83 22.74 -10.12 5.63
C TYR A 83 23.86 -9.30 6.26
N HIS A 84 24.95 -9.10 5.53
CA HIS A 84 26.07 -8.25 5.93
C HIS A 84 26.02 -6.93 5.16
N ASN A 85 25.85 -5.83 5.89
CA ASN A 85 25.71 -4.49 5.36
C ASN A 85 27.01 -3.70 5.46
N SER A 86 27.96 -3.97 4.56
CA SER A 86 29.23 -3.25 4.47
C SER A 86 29.07 -1.76 4.11
N SER A 87 27.88 -1.34 3.69
CA SER A 87 27.58 0.02 3.25
C SER A 87 26.90 0.88 4.32
N GLY A 88 26.62 0.35 5.51
CA GLY A 88 25.95 1.06 6.60
C GLY A 88 24.64 1.72 6.15
N ARG A 89 24.46 3.02 6.45
CA ARG A 89 23.26 3.80 6.07
C ARG A 89 23.31 4.37 4.64
N LYS A 90 24.26 3.95 3.81
CA LYS A 90 24.38 4.45 2.43
C LYS A 90 23.12 4.11 1.62
N GLY A 91 22.51 5.14 1.03
CA GLY A 91 21.25 5.04 0.28
C GLY A 91 19.99 5.00 1.15
N TYR A 92 20.07 5.33 2.44
CA TYR A 92 18.89 5.44 3.30
C TYR A 92 17.94 6.57 2.83
N GLY A 93 18.50 7.73 2.50
CA GLY A 93 17.76 8.87 1.96
C GLY A 93 17.59 8.86 0.43
N SER A 94 18.14 7.87 -0.29
CA SER A 94 17.92 7.79 -1.73
C SER A 94 16.50 7.31 -2.03
N LYS A 95 15.90 7.85 -3.09
CA LYS A 95 14.59 7.45 -3.58
C LYS A 95 14.64 6.06 -4.22
N LEU A 96 14.58 5.03 -3.38
CA LEU A 96 14.70 3.63 -3.78
C LEU A 96 13.37 3.00 -4.19
N PHE A 97 12.25 3.65 -3.89
CA PHE A 97 10.92 3.09 -4.08
C PHE A 97 10.14 3.91 -5.09
N THR A 98 9.61 3.25 -6.11
CA THR A 98 8.79 3.88 -7.15
C THR A 98 7.42 3.22 -7.20
N MET A 99 6.40 4.03 -7.47
CA MET A 99 5.06 3.54 -7.71
C MET A 99 5.01 2.64 -8.95
N THR A 100 4.26 1.54 -8.87
CA THR A 100 3.95 0.69 -10.02
C THR A 100 2.53 0.93 -10.52
N ALA A 101 2.25 0.52 -11.76
CA ALA A 101 0.89 0.50 -12.31
C ALA A 101 -0.08 -0.34 -11.45
N LYS A 102 0.41 -1.42 -10.83
CA LYS A 102 -0.40 -2.28 -9.94
C LYS A 102 -0.91 -1.51 -8.72
N THR A 103 -0.10 -0.61 -8.16
CA THR A 103 -0.54 0.26 -7.07
C THR A 103 -1.62 1.23 -7.52
N GLN A 104 -1.45 1.86 -8.67
CA GLN A 104 -2.45 2.78 -9.20
C GLN A 104 -3.80 2.08 -9.42
N LEU A 105 -3.79 0.92 -10.10
CA LEU A 105 -4.98 0.11 -10.34
C LEU A 105 -5.67 -0.32 -9.04
N TYR A 106 -4.91 -0.68 -8.01
CA TYR A 106 -5.47 -1.03 -6.70
C TYR A 106 -6.25 0.14 -6.06
N PHE A 107 -5.72 1.36 -6.13
CA PHE A 107 -6.42 2.52 -5.58
C PHE A 107 -7.61 2.95 -6.45
N ASP A 108 -7.49 2.83 -7.77
CA ASP A 108 -8.59 3.09 -8.70
C ASP A 108 -9.75 2.12 -8.48
N GLU A 109 -9.47 0.83 -8.28
CA GLU A 109 -10.48 -0.19 -7.96
C GLU A 109 -11.18 0.10 -6.62
N LEU A 110 -10.41 0.51 -5.60
CA LEU A 110 -10.99 0.92 -4.31
C LEU A 110 -11.90 2.14 -4.44
N ARG A 111 -11.54 3.10 -5.31
CA ARG A 111 -12.35 4.29 -5.57
C ARG A 111 -13.61 3.92 -6.35
N ALA A 112 -13.49 3.10 -7.40
CA ALA A 112 -14.60 2.61 -8.19
C ALA A 112 -15.62 1.88 -7.32
N LYS A 113 -15.19 0.93 -6.47
CA LYS A 113 -16.08 0.21 -5.54
C LYS A 113 -16.81 1.12 -4.56
N ARG A 114 -16.18 2.22 -4.12
CA ARG A 114 -16.85 3.20 -3.24
C ARG A 114 -17.91 3.98 -4.00
N VAL A 115 -17.58 4.41 -5.22
CA VAL A 115 -18.49 5.13 -6.11
C VAL A 115 -19.69 4.27 -6.47
N GLU A 116 -19.48 3.01 -6.84
CA GLU A 116 -20.54 2.03 -7.09
C GLU A 116 -21.51 1.92 -5.92
N ARG A 117 -21.01 1.73 -4.69
CA ARG A 117 -21.87 1.66 -3.50
C ARG A 117 -22.69 2.93 -3.28
N MET A 118 -22.10 4.11 -3.51
CA MET A 118 -22.82 5.37 -3.42
C MET A 118 -23.91 5.47 -4.48
N PHE A 119 -23.62 5.10 -5.73
CA PHE A 119 -24.62 5.08 -6.80
C PHE A 119 -25.75 4.09 -6.52
N THR A 120 -25.44 2.88 -6.06
CA THR A 120 -26.45 1.90 -5.68
C THR A 120 -27.36 2.43 -4.58
N ALA A 121 -26.80 3.07 -3.55
CA ALA A 121 -27.58 3.70 -2.49
C ALA A 121 -28.49 4.81 -3.02
N LEU A 122 -27.98 5.70 -3.87
CA LEU A 122 -28.78 6.77 -4.49
C LEU A 122 -29.92 6.22 -5.35
N ILE A 123 -29.65 5.23 -6.19
CA ILE A 123 -30.68 4.59 -7.03
C ILE A 123 -31.74 3.93 -6.15
N SER A 124 -31.35 3.23 -5.08
CA SER A 124 -32.33 2.62 -4.16
C SER A 124 -33.23 3.64 -3.47
N ILE A 125 -32.70 4.82 -3.12
CA ILE A 125 -33.50 5.91 -2.54
C ILE A 125 -34.50 6.43 -3.58
N ILE A 126 -34.04 6.71 -4.80
CA ILE A 126 -34.90 7.21 -5.88
C ILE A 126 -36.02 6.22 -6.17
N VAL A 127 -35.68 4.94 -6.39
CA VAL A 127 -36.67 3.89 -6.69
C VAL A 127 -37.66 3.72 -5.53
N GLY A 128 -37.20 3.75 -4.28
CA GLY A 128 -38.06 3.67 -3.11
C GLY A 128 -39.03 4.84 -3.00
N VAL A 129 -38.54 6.07 -3.17
CA VAL A 129 -39.37 7.29 -3.13
C VAL A 129 -40.38 7.31 -4.28
N SER A 130 -39.96 7.01 -5.51
CA SER A 130 -40.84 6.94 -6.67
C SER A 130 -41.94 5.91 -6.48
N SER A 131 -41.60 4.72 -5.99
CA SER A 131 -42.58 3.64 -5.76
C SER A 131 -43.60 4.02 -4.68
N ALA A 132 -43.15 4.68 -3.59
CA ALA A 132 -44.04 5.16 -2.53
C ALA A 132 -44.99 6.25 -3.02
N LEU A 133 -44.51 7.21 -3.82
CA LEU A 133 -45.33 8.27 -4.40
C LEU A 133 -46.39 7.70 -5.35
N ILE A 134 -46.02 6.76 -6.22
CA ILE A 134 -46.97 6.08 -7.12
C ILE A 134 -48.03 5.33 -6.32
N THR A 135 -47.62 4.60 -5.29
CA THR A 135 -48.56 3.85 -4.42
C THR A 135 -49.53 4.79 -3.71
N LEU A 136 -49.04 5.92 -3.18
CA LEU A 136 -49.87 6.95 -2.55
C LEU A 136 -50.85 7.57 -3.55
N ALA A 137 -50.40 7.90 -4.76
CA ALA A 137 -51.22 8.49 -5.80
C ALA A 137 -52.33 7.53 -6.29
N ILE A 138 -52.04 6.23 -6.39
CA ILE A 138 -53.06 5.22 -6.72
C ILE A 138 -54.08 5.10 -5.58
N LYS A 139 -53.62 5.02 -4.32
CA LYS A 139 -54.50 4.94 -3.14
C LYS A 139 -55.35 6.19 -2.94
N SER A 140 -54.86 7.36 -3.34
CA SER A 140 -55.58 8.63 -3.25
C SER A 140 -56.64 8.84 -4.33
N ASN A 141 -56.56 8.11 -5.44
CA ASN A 141 -57.50 8.20 -6.56
C ASN A 141 -58.58 7.10 -6.53
N ILE A 142 -58.56 6.24 -5.50
CA ILE A 142 -59.59 5.25 -5.16
C ILE A 142 -60.33 5.76 -3.93
#